data_AF-A0A927U7P7-F1
#
_entry.id   AF-A0A927U7P7-F1
#
_cell.length_a   1.000
_cell.length_b   1.000
_cell.length_c   1.000
_cell.angle_alpha   90.00
_cell.angle_beta   90.00
_cell.angle_gamma   90.00
#
_symmetry.space_group_name_H-M   'P 1'
#
loop_
_entity.id
_entity.type
_entity.pdbx_description
1 polymer ?
#
loop_
_entity_poly.entity_id
_entity_poly.type
_entity_poly.pdbx_seq_one_letter_code
_entity_poly.pdbx_strand_id
1 'polypeptide(L)' 'MCNFCEDHDQYYEGSLIAHCVKLGLVGDLYMWVLIEPDSKQLALHILNKGTTKQLEFRRGINYCPMCGRSLFDVTD' A
#
# COMPACT_ATOMS: atom_id res chain seq x y z
N MET A 1 12.91 18.09 7.30
CA MET A 1 13.48 17.49 6.08
C MET A 1 12.99 16.06 6.02
N CYS A 2 12.13 15.70 5.08
CA CYS A 2 11.54 14.37 5.15
C CYS A 2 12.34 13.32 4.41
N ASN A 3 12.15 12.04 4.78
CA ASN A 3 12.29 10.99 3.76
C ASN A 3 10.92 10.54 3.21
N PHE A 4 9.81 11.11 3.73
CA PHE A 4 8.58 11.33 2.94
C PHE A 4 7.63 12.46 3.44
N CYS A 5 7.44 12.70 4.75
CA CYS A 5 7.07 14.01 5.35
C CYS A 5 7.18 14.04 6.90
N GLU A 6 8.22 13.48 7.53
CA GLU A 6 8.56 13.61 8.99
C GLU A 6 7.47 13.33 10.06
N ASP A 7 6.22 12.99 9.72
CA ASP A 7 5.09 12.91 10.67
C ASP A 7 4.19 11.65 10.50
N HIS A 8 4.62 10.65 9.72
CA HIS A 8 3.77 9.52 9.33
C HIS A 8 4.26 8.13 9.76
N ASP A 9 5.09 8.03 10.80
CA ASP A 9 5.58 6.73 11.31
C ASP A 9 4.47 5.73 11.59
N GLN A 10 3.35 6.22 12.12
CA GLN A 10 2.12 5.44 12.37
C GLN A 10 1.49 4.81 11.11
N TYR A 11 1.77 5.32 9.90
CA TYR A 11 1.28 4.78 8.63
C TYR A 11 2.29 3.85 7.94
N TYR A 12 3.53 3.79 8.43
CA TYR A 12 4.54 2.84 7.95
C TYR A 12 4.42 1.48 8.65
N GLU A 13 3.80 1.44 9.82
CA GLU A 13 3.52 0.20 10.55
C GLU A 13 2.18 -0.46 10.14
N GLY A 14 1.36 0.22 9.34
CA GLY A 14 -0.01 -0.21 9.00
C GLY A 14 -0.36 -0.12 7.51
N SER A 15 -1.47 -0.76 7.13
CA SER A 15 -2.01 -0.65 5.78
C SER A 15 -2.70 0.69 5.55
N LEU A 16 -2.35 1.37 4.45
CA LEU A 16 -2.96 2.62 4.00
C LEU A 16 -4.44 2.44 3.68
N ILE A 17 -4.78 1.28 3.14
CA ILE A 17 -6.16 0.82 2.92
C ILE A 17 -6.21 -0.62 3.40
N ALA A 18 -7.18 -0.96 4.24
CA ALA A 18 -7.60 -2.33 4.50
C ALA A 18 -9.07 -2.45 4.17
N HIS A 19 -9.41 -3.40 3.31
CA HIS A 19 -10.79 -3.63 2.88
C HIS A 19 -11.11 -5.12 2.82
N CYS A 20 -12.36 -5.45 3.07
CA CYS A 20 -12.87 -6.81 2.97
C CYS A 20 -14.08 -6.82 2.05
N VAL A 21 -13.99 -7.55 0.94
CA VAL A 21 -15.10 -7.80 0.02
C VAL A 21 -15.69 -9.17 0.33
N LYS A 22 -16.97 -9.20 0.70
CA LYS A 22 -17.68 -10.45 1.01
C LYS A 22 -18.21 -11.07 -0.29
N LEU A 23 -17.67 -12.22 -0.69
CA LEU A 23 -18.10 -12.94 -1.91
C LEU A 23 -19.12 -14.06 -1.62
N GLY A 24 -19.55 -14.23 -0.36
CA GLY A 24 -20.49 -15.29 0.02
C GLY A 24 -19.85 -16.67 -0.02
N LEU A 25 -20.43 -17.61 -0.77
CA LEU A 25 -20.02 -19.03 -0.81
C LEU A 25 -18.57 -19.24 -1.27
N VAL A 26 -17.99 -18.29 -2.01
CA VAL A 26 -16.62 -18.36 -2.55
C VAL A 26 -15.57 -17.89 -1.52
N GLY A 27 -16.01 -17.36 -0.38
CA GLY A 27 -15.16 -16.86 0.69
C GLY A 27 -14.75 -15.39 0.48
N ASP A 28 -14.50 -14.71 1.59
CA ASP A 28 -14.17 -13.28 1.62
C ASP A 28 -12.79 -12.98 0.99
N LEU A 29 -12.69 -11.85 0.29
CA LEU A 29 -11.43 -11.27 -0.16
C LEU A 29 -10.99 -10.17 0.80
N TYR A 30 -9.81 -10.34 1.38
CA TYR A 30 -9.16 -9.32 2.18
C TYR A 30 -8.11 -8.65 1.31
N MET A 31 -8.14 -7.33 1.28
CA MET A 31 -7.24 -6.52 0.47
C MET A 31 -6.58 -5.50 1.38
N TRP A 32 -5.26 -5.36 1.28
CA TRP A 32 -4.57 -4.26 1.94
C TRP A 32 -3.48 -3.66 1.08
N VAL A 33 -3.35 -2.35 1.16
CA VAL A 33 -2.31 -1.58 0.48
C VAL A 33 -1.30 -1.10 1.50
N LEU A 34 -0.03 -1.34 1.25
CA LEU A 34 1.11 -0.92 2.07
C LEU A 34 2.01 -0.01 1.25
N ILE A 35 2.66 0.92 1.93
CA ILE A 35 3.78 1.68 1.37
C ILE A 35 5.06 1.00 1.85
N GLU A 36 5.93 0.62 0.92
CA GLU A 36 7.31 0.23 1.21
C GLU A 36 8.22 1.45 0.97
N PRO A 37 8.66 2.16 2.03
CA PRO A 37 9.43 3.39 1.89
C PRO A 37 10.83 3.15 1.32
N ASP A 38 11.51 2.09 1.79
CA ASP A 38 12.89 1.77 1.38
C ASP A 38 13.00 1.48 -0.12
N SER A 39 12.02 0.75 -0.65
CA SER A 39 11.95 0.39 -2.07
C SER A 39 11.21 1.45 -2.91
N LYS A 40 10.58 2.45 -2.28
CA LYS A 40 9.68 3.44 -2.91
C LYS A 40 8.57 2.76 -3.72
N GLN A 41 7.90 1.79 -3.12
CA GLN A 41 6.84 1.01 -3.77
C GLN A 41 5.52 1.07 -3.00
N LEU A 42 4.42 0.93 -3.72
CA LEU A 42 3.14 0.51 -3.18
C LEU A 42 2.98 -0.99 -3.41
N ALA A 43 2.59 -1.71 -2.36
CA ALA A 43 2.25 -3.12 -2.41
C ALA A 43 0.76 -3.30 -2.13
N LEU A 44 0.05 -3.98 -3.03
CA LEU A 44 -1.31 -4.45 -2.83
C LEU A 44 -1.26 -5.96 -2.58
N HIS A 45 -1.77 -6.37 -1.43
CA HIS A 45 -1.96 -7.77 -1.08
C HIS A 45 -3.43 -8.11 -1.14
N ILE A 46 -3.75 -9.27 -1.72
CA ILE A 46 -5.09 -9.81 -1.80
C ILE A 46 -5.05 -11.24 -1.24
N LEU A 47 -5.81 -11.50 -0.19
CA LEU A 47 -6.01 -12.81 0.38
C LEU A 47 -7.44 -13.27 0.14
N ASN A 48 -7.60 -14.37 -0.60
CA ASN A 48 -8.88 -15.06 -0.71
C ASN A 48 -8.97 -16.13 0.39
N LYS A 49 -9.83 -15.91 1.41
CA LYS A 49 -9.96 -16.87 2.51
C LYS A 49 -10.57 -18.21 2.09
N GLY A 50 -11.46 -18.22 1.08
CA GLY A 50 -12.09 -19.45 0.62
C GLY A 50 -11.13 -20.41 -0.10
N THR A 51 -10.07 -19.87 -0.71
CA THR A 51 -9.09 -20.67 -1.46
C THR A 51 -7.69 -20.64 -0.85
N THR A 52 -7.47 -19.88 0.22
CA THR A 52 -6.17 -19.58 0.83
C THR A 52 -5.14 -18.98 -0.13
N LYS A 53 -5.56 -18.54 -1.32
CA LYS A 53 -4.65 -17.92 -2.30
C LYS A 53 -4.33 -16.50 -1.88
N GLN A 54 -3.04 -16.19 -1.91
CA GLN A 54 -2.51 -14.85 -1.73
C GLN A 54 -1.92 -14.36 -3.05
N LEU A 55 -2.29 -13.15 -3.45
CA LEU A 55 -1.73 -12.44 -4.58
C LEU A 55 -1.10 -11.14 -4.08
N GLU A 56 0.01 -10.76 -4.71
CA GLU A 56 0.74 -9.54 -4.38
C GLU A 56 1.06 -8.79 -5.67
N PHE A 57 0.78 -7.50 -5.67
CA PHE A 57 1.09 -6.60 -6.77
C PHE A 57 1.90 -5.43 -6.25
N ARG A 58 3.03 -5.15 -6.90
CA ARG A 58 3.94 -4.05 -6.53
C ARG A 58 3.99 -3.01 -7.63
N ARG A 59 4.03 -1.74 -7.25
CA ARG A 59 4.21 -0.62 -8.19
C ARG A 59 5.13 0.42 -7.58
N GLY A 60 6.18 0.79 -8.31
CA GLY A 60 7.04 1.93 -7.93
C GLY A 60 6.26 3.24 -7.92
N ILE A 61 6.56 4.09 -6.94
CA ILE A 61 5.97 5.43 -6.80
C ILE A 61 7.04 6.50 -6.85
N ASN A 62 6.67 7.66 -7.41
CA ASN A 62 7.50 8.85 -7.48
C ASN A 62 6.91 10.03 -6.70
N TYR A 63 5.94 9.77 -5.82
CA TYR A 63 5.27 10.76 -4.99
C TYR A 63 4.82 10.16 -3.67
N CYS A 64 4.49 11.00 -2.68
CA CYS A 64 4.02 10.60 -1.37
C CYS A 64 2.56 10.24 -1.43
N PRO A 65 2.15 8.99 -1.13
CA PRO A 65 0.74 8.61 -1.17
C PRO A 65 -0.09 9.34 -0.10
N MET A 66 0.56 9.88 0.93
CA MET A 66 -0.09 10.58 2.04
C MET A 66 -0.25 12.08 1.77
N CYS A 67 0.78 12.75 1.25
CA CYS A 67 0.78 14.21 1.08
C CYS A 67 0.93 14.70 -0.37
N GLY A 68 1.02 13.80 -1.34
CA GLY A 68 1.09 14.10 -2.77
C GLY A 68 2.41 14.72 -3.25
N ARG A 69 3.38 14.97 -2.37
CA ARG A 69 4.68 15.58 -2.74
C ARG A 69 5.50 14.63 -3.61
N SER A 70 6.18 15.18 -4.62
CA SER A 70 7.11 14.41 -5.45
C SER A 70 8.28 13.87 -4.62
N LEU A 71 8.73 12.65 -4.96
CA LEU A 71 9.92 12.01 -4.39
C LEU A 71 11.22 12.37 -5.09
N PHE A 72 11.09 12.87 -6.32
CA PHE A 72 12.19 13.39 -7.09
C PHE A 72 11.94 14.89 -7.18
N ASP A 73 12.90 15.71 -6.77
CA ASP A 73 12.93 17.09 -7.23
C ASP A 73 13.12 17.00 -8.75
N VAL A 74 12.01 17.11 -9.49
CA VAL A 74 12.08 17.32 -10.94
C VAL A 74 12.48 18.78 -11.07
N THR A 75 13.78 19.03 -11.17
CA THR A 75 14.28 20.32 -11.69
C THR A 75 13.83 20.41 -13.13
N ASP A 76 13.02 21.44 -13.43
CA ASP A 76 12.60 21.83 -14.78
C ASP A 76 13.80 21.97 -15.75
#